data_AF-A0A6N9P2Y4-F1
#
_entry.id   AF-A0A6N9P2Y4-F1
#
_cell.length_a   1.000
_cell.length_b   1.000
_cell.length_c   1.000
_cell.angle_alpha   90.00
_cell.angle_beta   90.00
_cell.angle_gamma   90.00
#
_symmetry.space_group_name_H-M   'P 1'
#
loop_
_entity.id
_entity.type
_entity.pdbx_description
1 polymer ?
#
loop_
_entity_poly.entity_id
_entity_poly.type
_entity_poly.pdbx_seq_one_letter_code
_entity_poly.pdbx_strand_id
1 'polypeptide(L)'
;MRSIIGEFYLGNITPDVTVIKQTSELQKAVREMADAESFLREHLDGECLAALERLVSAQSTSNTITVQERYIDGFRTGAKFMLDILTGESENLTPLVQTES
;
A
#
# COMPACT_ATOMS: atom_id res chain seq x y z
N MET A 1 1.66 -21.84 -18.74
CA MET A 1 1.84 -20.70 -17.82
C MET A 1 2.57 -21.19 -16.59
N ARG A 2 3.54 -20.43 -16.05
CA ARG A 2 4.16 -20.77 -14.77
C ARG A 2 3.22 -20.39 -13.62
N SER A 3 3.30 -21.12 -12.50
CA SER A 3 2.47 -20.87 -11.32
C SER A 3 2.83 -19.52 -10.70
N ILE A 4 1.85 -18.64 -10.51
CA ILE A 4 2.06 -17.34 -9.83
C ILE A 4 2.62 -17.53 -8.41
N ILE A 5 2.22 -18.61 -7.73
CA ILE A 5 2.75 -18.98 -6.40
C ILE A 5 4.22 -19.38 -6.50
N GLY A 6 4.60 -20.12 -7.54
CA GLY A 6 5.99 -20.49 -7.79
C GLY A 6 6.87 -19.28 -8.10
N GLU A 7 6.38 -18.35 -8.92
CA GLU A 7 7.07 -17.10 -9.23
C GLU A 7 7.22 -16.19 -8.00
N PHE A 8 6.21 -16.16 -7.12
CA PHE A 8 6.28 -15.44 -5.85
C PHE A 8 7.30 -16.08 -4.90
N TYR A 9 7.32 -17.42 -4.76
CA TYR A 9 8.29 -18.14 -3.95
C TYR A 9 9.74 -17.89 -4.39
N LEU A 10 9.96 -17.81 -5.70
CA LEU A 10 11.28 -17.53 -6.28
C LEU A 10 11.69 -16.05 -6.21
N GLY A 11 10.80 -15.16 -5.75
CA GLY A 11 11.06 -13.72 -5.66
C GLY A 11 11.02 -13.00 -7.02
N ASN A 12 10.44 -13.62 -8.05
CA ASN A 12 10.31 -13.01 -9.38
C ASN A 12 9.14 -12.02 -9.45
N ILE A 13 8.20 -12.11 -8.51
CA ILE A 13 7.08 -11.18 -8.35
C ILE A 13 7.25 -10.48 -7.00
N THR A 14 7.73 -9.25 -7.05
CA THR A 14 7.86 -8.37 -5.89
C THR A 14 6.93 -7.18 -6.09
N PRO A 15 5.66 -7.28 -5.66
CA PRO A 15 4.61 -6.33 -6.02
C PRO A 15 4.79 -4.92 -5.44
N ASP A 16 5.71 -4.74 -4.49
CA ASP A 16 6.00 -3.48 -3.82
C ASP A 16 7.29 -2.78 -4.32
N VAL A 17 8.08 -3.43 -5.19
CA VAL A 17 9.33 -2.86 -5.71
C VAL A 17 9.00 -1.82 -6.77
N THR A 18 8.75 -0.61 -6.31
CA THR A 18 8.51 0.56 -7.14
C THR A 18 9.47 1.66 -6.75
N VAL A 19 10.01 2.35 -7.76
CA VAL A 19 10.84 3.54 -7.55
C VAL A 19 9.99 4.77 -7.73
N ILE A 20 10.20 5.78 -6.89
CA ILE A 20 9.55 7.09 -7.10
C ILE A 20 10.01 7.61 -8.45
N LYS A 21 9.05 7.82 -9.37
CA LYS A 21 9.32 8.34 -10.70
C LYS A 21 9.93 9.74 -10.58
N GLN A 22 11.07 9.95 -11.23
CA GLN A 22 11.66 11.28 -11.37
C GLN A 22 10.64 12.19 -12.05
N THR A 23 10.43 13.40 -11.51
CA THR A 23 9.41 14.40 -11.86
C THR A 23 7.98 14.17 -11.38
N SER A 24 7.70 13.11 -10.63
CA SER A 24 6.37 12.92 -10.04
C SER A 24 6.04 13.96 -8.96
N GLU A 25 4.75 14.26 -8.79
CA GLU A 25 4.27 15.09 -7.68
C GLU A 25 4.66 14.49 -6.31
N LEU A 26 4.70 13.16 -6.20
CA LEU A 26 5.21 12.49 -5.00
C LEU A 26 6.69 12.82 -4.75
N GLN A 27 7.53 12.84 -5.78
CA GLN A 27 8.94 13.24 -5.62
C GLN A 27 9.04 14.68 -5.11
N LYS A 28 8.25 15.60 -5.67
CA LYS A 28 8.24 17.01 -5.23
C LYS A 28 7.82 17.14 -3.78
N ALA A 29 6.73 16.46 -3.38
CA ALA A 29 6.25 16.47 -2.00
C ALA A 29 7.27 15.87 -1.02
N VAL A 30 7.91 14.75 -1.37
CA VAL A 30 8.96 14.15 -0.53
C VAL A 30 10.18 15.07 -0.39
N ARG A 31 10.57 15.77 -1.45
CA ARG A 31 11.64 16.78 -1.38
C ARG A 31 11.27 17.94 -0.47
N GLU A 32 10.09 18.51 -0.65
CA GLU A 32 9.59 19.60 0.20
C GLU A 32 9.55 19.19 1.68
N MET A 33 9.09 17.96 1.98
CA MET A 33 9.12 17.42 3.34
C MET A 33 10.54 17.34 3.90
N ALA A 34 11.50 16.84 3.11
CA ALA A 34 12.89 16.71 3.53
C ALA A 34 13.56 18.08 3.74
N ASP A 35 13.29 19.04 2.85
CA ASP A 35 13.82 20.41 2.94
C ASP A 35 13.25 21.12 4.18
N ALA A 36 11.94 21.01 4.42
CA ALA A 36 11.29 21.57 5.61
C ALA A 36 11.78 20.91 6.91
N GLU A 37 11.92 19.59 6.93
CA GLU A 37 12.47 18.89 8.10
C GLU A 37 13.91 19.33 8.40
N SER A 38 14.75 19.45 7.36
CA SER A 38 16.14 19.90 7.51
C SER A 38 16.20 21.32 8.05
N PHE A 39 15.41 22.23 7.49
CA PHE A 39 15.29 23.60 7.97
C PHE A 39 14.89 23.63 9.46
N LEU A 40 13.85 22.89 9.84
CA LEU A 40 13.40 22.86 11.24
C LEU A 40 14.44 22.28 12.19
N ARG A 41 15.19 21.25 11.77
CA ARG A 41 16.29 20.68 12.58
C ARG A 41 17.44 21.66 12.81
N GLU A 42 17.71 22.55 11.87
CA GLU A 42 18.75 23.58 12.01
C GLU A 42 18.32 24.74 12.91
N HIS A 43 17.02 25.01 13.01
CA HIS A 43 16.47 26.21 13.69
C HIS A 43 15.81 25.93 15.04
N LEU A 44 15.55 24.66 15.37
CA LEU A 44 14.99 24.25 16.66
C LEU A 44 16.05 23.62 17.55
N ASP A 45 15.95 23.86 18.85
CA ASP A 45 16.79 23.24 19.88
C ASP A 45 15.94 22.71 21.04
N GLY A 46 16.61 22.05 21.98
CA GLY A 46 16.03 21.57 23.23
C GLY A 46 14.74 20.76 23.06
N GLU A 47 13.70 21.15 23.79
CA GLU A 47 12.41 20.46 23.79
C GLU A 47 11.68 20.54 22.45
N CYS A 48 11.86 21.62 21.69
CA CYS A 48 11.23 21.80 20.38
C CYS A 48 11.81 20.83 19.35
N LEU A 49 13.14 20.67 19.33
CA LEU A 49 13.81 19.68 18.48
C LEU A 49 13.37 18.25 18.87
N ALA A 50 13.34 17.93 20.16
CA ALA A 50 12.87 16.63 20.63
C ALA A 50 11.38 16.37 20.30
N ALA A 51 10.55 17.40 20.21
CA ALA A 51 9.17 17.27 19.73
C ALA A 51 9.11 16.99 18.23
N LEU A 52 9.94 17.66 17.41
CA LEU A 52 10.05 17.39 15.98
C LEU A 52 10.49 15.95 15.70
N GLU A 53 11.52 15.45 16.40
CA GLU A 53 12.00 14.08 16.22
C GLU A 53 10.93 13.03 16.56
N ARG A 54 10.19 13.24 17.66
CA ARG A 54 9.04 12.40 18.01
C ARG A 54 7.95 12.46 16.95
N LEU A 55 7.67 13.63 16.39
CA LEU A 55 6.69 13.80 15.33
C LEU A 55 7.08 13.03 14.07
N VAL A 56 8.33 13.19 13.60
CA VAL A 56 8.85 12.47 12.42
C VAL A 56 8.81 10.96 12.63
N SER A 57 9.24 10.49 13.80
CA SER A 57 9.21 9.07 14.15
C SER A 57 7.77 8.51 14.18
N ALA A 58 6.84 9.23 14.80
CA ALA A 58 5.44 8.85 14.85
C ALA A 58 4.78 8.84 13.46
N GLN A 59 5.07 9.83 12.61
CA GLN A 59 4.59 9.87 11.23
C GLN A 59 5.12 8.71 10.41
N SER A 60 6.42 8.40 10.50
CA SER A 60 7.03 7.28 9.80
C SER A 60 6.39 5.95 10.22
N THR A 61 6.22 5.74 11.53
CA THR A 61 5.57 4.54 12.09
C THR A 61 4.12 4.41 11.62
N SER A 62 3.35 5.50 11.71
CA SER A 62 1.95 5.55 11.27
C SER A 62 1.82 5.26 9.78
N ASN A 63 2.68 5.82 8.94
CA ASN A 63 2.69 5.59 7.51
C ASN A 63 3.01 4.12 7.17
N THR A 64 4.05 3.55 7.80
CA THR A 64 4.41 2.13 7.59
C THR A 64 3.26 1.20 7.97
N ILE A 65 2.65 1.38 9.14
CA ILE A 65 1.50 0.58 9.58
C ILE A 65 0.34 0.72 8.59
N THR A 66 -0.01 1.96 8.23
CA THR A 66 -1.15 2.23 7.34
C THR A 66 -0.94 1.63 5.94
N VAL A 67 0.25 1.76 5.36
CA VAL A 67 0.57 1.19 4.05
C VAL A 67 0.54 -0.33 4.10
N GLN A 68 1.10 -0.95 5.14
CA GLN A 68 1.08 -2.40 5.32
C GLN A 68 -0.35 -2.95 5.46
N GLU A 69 -1.17 -2.35 6.32
CA GLU A 69 -2.57 -2.78 6.51
C GLU A 69 -3.38 -2.63 5.23
N ARG A 70 -3.23 -1.51 4.51
CA ARG A 70 -3.90 -1.29 3.21
C ARG A 70 -3.47 -2.31 2.16
N TYR A 71 -2.18 -2.66 2.14
CA TYR A 71 -1.66 -3.68 1.23
C TYR A 71 -2.34 -5.03 1.51
N ILE A 72 -2.36 -5.49 2.76
CA ILE A 72 -3.00 -6.75 3.18
C ILE A 72 -4.51 -6.73 2.87
N ASP A 73 -5.20 -5.62 3.17
CA ASP A 73 -6.62 -5.46 2.91
C ASP A 73 -6.96 -5.52 1.41
N GLY A 74 -6.08 -4.99 0.54
CA GLY A 74 -6.19 -5.13 -0.91
C GLY A 74 -6.25 -6.59 -1.38
N PHE A 75 -5.37 -7.46 -0.87
CA PHE A 75 -5.40 -8.90 -1.19
C PHE A 75 -6.66 -9.58 -0.69
N ARG A 76 -7.07 -9.27 0.55
CA ARG A 76 -8.31 -9.82 1.14
C ARG A 76 -9.52 -9.42 0.32
N THR A 77 -9.59 -8.17 -0.11
CA THR A 77 -10.67 -7.65 -0.97
C THR A 77 -10.66 -8.34 -2.34
N GLY A 78 -9.48 -8.52 -2.95
CA GLY A 78 -9.36 -9.29 -4.19
C GLY A 78 -9.87 -10.73 -4.06
N ALA A 79 -9.53 -11.42 -2.96
CA ALA A 79 -10.04 -12.77 -2.68
C ALA A 79 -11.57 -12.80 -2.50
N LYS A 80 -12.15 -11.81 -1.82
CA LYS A 80 -13.61 -11.68 -1.67
C LYS A 80 -14.30 -11.51 -3.03
N PHE A 81 -13.77 -10.69 -3.93
CA PHE A 81 -14.30 -10.57 -5.29
C PHE A 81 -14.24 -11.90 -6.05
N MET A 82 -13.13 -12.63 -5.97
CA MET A 82 -13.02 -13.93 -6.62
C MET A 82 -14.04 -14.94 -6.08
N LEU A 83 -14.27 -14.96 -4.77
CA LEU A 83 -15.27 -15.83 -4.15
C LEU A 83 -16.68 -15.45 -4.59
N ASP A 84 -17.02 -14.17 -4.55
CA ASP A 84 -18.32 -13.65 -5.00
C ASP A 84 -18.59 -13.99 -6.48
N ILE A 85 -17.59 -13.89 -7.35
CA ILE A 85 -17.72 -14.30 -8.76
C ILE A 85 -18.01 -15.80 -8.91
N LEU A 86 -17.36 -16.64 -8.10
CA LEU A 86 -17.43 -18.10 -8.24
C LEU A 86 -18.67 -18.71 -7.60
N THR A 87 -19.11 -18.17 -6.46
CA THR A 87 -20.17 -18.76 -5.63
C THR A 87 -21.34 -17.80 -5.38
N GLY A 88 -21.28 -16.60 -5.94
CA GLY A 88 -22.34 -15.61 -5.80
C GLY A 88 -23.60 -16.08 -6.50
N GLU A 89 -24.70 -16.11 -5.75
CA GLU A 89 -26.02 -16.42 -6.28
C GLU A 89 -26.81 -15.12 -6.44
N SER A 90 -27.58 -15.04 -7.52
CA SER A 90 -28.46 -13.90 -7.77
C SER A 90 -29.80 -14.14 -7.06
N GLU A 91 -30.14 -13.28 -6.10
CA GLU A 91 -31.38 -13.39 -5.34
C GLU A 91 -32.65 -13.27 -6.20
N ASN A 92 -32.57 -12.55 -7.33
CA ASN A 92 -33.75 -12.15 -8.11
C ASN A 92 -33.78 -12.70 -9.53
N LEU A 93 -32.66 -13.22 -10.04
CA LEU A 93 -32.51 -13.65 -11.44
C LEU A 93 -31.89 -15.04 -11.49
N THR A 94 -32.47 -15.92 -12.30
CA THR A 94 -31.96 -17.26 -12.56
C THR A 94 -31.22 -17.28 -13.91
N PRO A 95 -30.04 -17.89 -14.03
CA PRO A 95 -29.33 -17.98 -15.30
C PRO A 95 -30.15 -18.74 -16.35
N LEU A 96 -30.30 -18.17 -17.56
CA LEU A 96 -31.04 -18.80 -18.66
C LEU A 96 -30.30 -20.02 -19.25
N VAL A 97 -28.99 -20.12 -19.04
CA VAL A 97 -28.15 -21.22 -19.50
C VAL A 97 -27.70 -21.99 -18.27
N GLN A 98 -28.20 -23.21 -18.11
CA GLN A 98 -27.68 -24.14 -17.12
C GLN A 98 -26.32 -24.62 -17.62
N THR A 99 -25.24 -24.15 -17.02
CA THR A 99 -23.93 -24.81 -17.17
C THR A 99 -24.04 -26.18 -16.50
N GLU A 100 -24.13 -27.23 -17.30
CA GLU A 100 -24.05 -28.62 -16.86
C GLU A 100 -22.74 -28.83 -16.07
N SER A 101 -22.86 -29.45 -14.89
CA SER A 101 -21.76 -29.69 -13.94
C SER A 101 -20.89 -30.88 -14.32
#